data_AF-A0A7C4B226-F1
#
_entry.id   AF-A0A7C4B226-F1
#
_cell.length_a   1.000
_cell.length_b   1.000
_cell.length_c   1.000
_cell.angle_alpha   90.00
_cell.angle_beta   90.00
_cell.angle_gamma   90.00
#
_symmetry.space_group_name_H-M   'P 1'
#
loop_
_entity.id
_entity.type
_entity.pdbx_description
1 polymer ?
#
loop_
_entity_poly.entity_id
_entity_poly.type
_entity_poly.pdbx_seq_one_letter_code
_entity_poly.pdbx_strand_id
1 'polypeptide(L)' 'MAFNKAMLDKMKNETASEIGVSLGGGYNGDIKARDAGRIGGQMVRKMIQYAENNMK' A
#
# COMPACT_ATOMS: atom_id res chain seq x y z
N MET A 1 -14.74 -6.99 8.69
CA MET A 1 -13.33 -7.04 8.26
C MET A 1 -12.57 -5.88 8.85
N ALA A 2 -11.52 -6.11 9.62
CA ALA A 2 -10.65 -5.05 10.10
C ALA A 2 -9.23 -5.31 9.59
N PHE A 3 -8.71 -4.39 8.77
CA PHE A 3 -7.29 -4.40 8.42
C PHE A 3 -6.48 -3.96 9.64
N ASN A 4 -5.51 -4.76 10.07
CA ASN A 4 -4.61 -4.36 11.14
C ASN A 4 -3.37 -3.63 10.58
N LYS A 5 -2.68 -2.86 11.44
CA LYS A 5 -1.54 -2.05 11.04
C LYS A 5 -0.44 -2.86 10.35
N ALA A 6 -0.14 -4.07 10.82
CA ALA A 6 0.88 -4.94 10.24
C ALA A 6 0.54 -5.38 8.81
N MET A 7 -0.72 -5.70 8.55
CA MET A 7 -1.21 -6.06 7.21
C MET A 7 -1.12 -4.88 6.25
N LEU A 8 -1.49 -3.69 6.71
CA LEU A 8 -1.38 -2.45 5.93
C LEU A 8 0.09 -2.10 5.63
N ASP A 9 0.98 -2.27 6.60
CA ASP A 9 2.42 -2.05 6.40
C ASP A 9 3.02 -3.04 5.39
N LYS A 10 2.60 -4.30 5.42
CA LYS A 10 2.99 -5.31 4.42
C LYS A 10 2.50 -4.91 3.02
N MET A 11 1.21 -4.59 2.89
CA MET A 11 0.62 -4.16 1.61
C MET A 11 1.32 -2.91 1.07
N LYS A 12 1.65 -1.94 1.92
CA LYS A 12 2.39 -0.73 1.56
C LYS A 12 3.76 -1.07 0.98
N ASN A 13 4.54 -1.89 1.67
CA ASN A 13 5.89 -2.27 1.23
C ASN A 13 5.88 -3.11 -0.05
N GLU A 14 4.93 -4.05 -0.17
CA GLU A 14 4.74 -4.85 -1.39
C GLU A 14 4.35 -3.94 -2.57
N THR A 15 3.36 -3.08 -2.37
CA THR A 15 2.87 -2.16 -3.41
C THR A 15 3.99 -1.22 -3.87
N ALA A 16 4.78 -0.68 -2.94
CA ALA A 16 5.91 0.17 -3.27
C ALA A 16 6.96 -0.58 -4.11
N SER A 17 7.29 -1.82 -3.70
CA SER A 17 8.24 -2.67 -4.43
C SER A 17 7.74 -3.01 -5.83
N GLU A 18 6.45 -3.32 -6.00
CA GLU A 18 5.83 -3.64 -7.29
C GLU A 18 5.89 -2.48 -8.28
N ILE A 19 5.77 -1.24 -7.81
CA ILE A 19 5.82 -0.06 -8.68
C ILE A 19 7.21 0.55 -8.78
N GLY A 20 8.24 -0.10 -8.19
CA GLY A 20 9.63 0.33 -8.24
C GLY A 20 9.94 1.56 -7.38
N VAL A 21 9.15 1.81 -6.34
CA VAL A 21 9.34 2.94 -5.41
C VAL A 21 9.91 2.41 -4.10
N SER A 22 11.07 2.92 -3.70
CA SER A 22 11.66 2.57 -2.42
C SER A 22 11.05 3.42 -1.30
N LEU A 23 10.38 2.77 -0.35
CA LEU A 23 9.97 3.40 0.90
C LEU A 23 11.09 3.22 1.92
N GLY A 24 11.61 4.31 2.47
CA GLY A 24 12.48 4.27 3.63
C GLY A 24 11.69 3.88 4.89
N GLY A 25 12.37 3.22 5.85
CA GLY A 25 11.81 2.92 7.18
C GLY A 25 11.59 4.16 8.07
N GLY A 26 11.91 5.35 7.56
CA GLY A 26 11.77 6.63 8.26
C GLY A 26 10.89 7.61 7.48
N TYR A 27 11.33 8.86 7.39
CA TYR A 27 10.62 9.91 6.67
C TYR A 27 10.62 9.62 5.15
N ASN A 28 9.43 9.58 4.56
CA ASN A 28 9.22 9.36 3.14
C ASN A 28 8.80 10.66 2.40
N GLY A 29 9.13 11.84 2.96
CA GLY A 29 8.74 13.11 2.35
C GLY A 29 9.55 13.51 1.12
N ASP A 30 10.71 12.88 0.91
CA ASP A 30 11.50 13.04 -0.32
C ASP A 30 10.93 12.25 -1.51
N ILE A 31 9.92 11.41 -1.27
CA ILE A 31 9.24 10.68 -2.34
C ILE A 31 8.40 11.66 -3.14
N LYS A 32 8.48 11.56 -4.47
CA LYS A 32 7.63 12.36 -5.36
C LYS A 32 6.17 12.13 -5.00
N ALA A 33 5.40 13.20 -4.84
CA ALA A 33 3.97 13.13 -4.53
C ALA A 33 3.19 12.19 -5.47
N ARG A 34 3.61 12.14 -6.75
CA ARG A 34 3.08 11.20 -7.74
C ARG A 34 3.28 9.73 -7.34
N ASP A 35 4.46 9.38 -6.85
CA ASP A 35 4.79 8.01 -6.45
C ASP A 35 4.09 7.63 -5.14
N ALA A 36 4.05 8.53 -4.16
CA ALA A 36 3.25 8.33 -2.94
C ALA A 36 1.76 8.11 -3.26
N GLY A 37 1.20 8.90 -4.18
CA GLY A 37 -0.18 8.74 -4.66
C GLY A 37 -0.41 7.40 -5.37
N ARG A 38 0.55 6.94 -6.18
CA ARG A 38 0.48 5.62 -6.85
C ARG A 38 0.47 4.48 -5.84
N ILE A 39 1.28 4.56 -4.78
CA ILE A 39 1.30 3.55 -3.71
C ILE A 39 -0.07 3.51 -3.02
N GLY A 40 -0.55 4.67 -2.53
CA GLY A 40 -1.83 4.74 -1.81
C GLY A 40 -3.00 4.23 -2.65
N GLY A 41 -3.07 4.61 -3.92
CA GLY A 41 -4.14 4.17 -4.83
C GLY A 41 -4.11 2.66 -5.09
N GLN A 42 -2.93 2.06 -5.25
CA GLN A 42 -2.79 0.61 -5.42
C GLN A 42 -3.12 -0.15 -4.14
N MET A 43 -2.74 0.36 -2.97
CA MET A 43 -3.15 -0.22 -1.68
C MET A 43 -4.67 -0.28 -1.55
N VAL A 44 -5.39 0.79 -1.90
CA VAL A 44 -6.86 0.82 -1.84
C VAL A 44 -7.48 -0.22 -2.77
N ARG A 45 -6.97 -0.36 -4.00
CA ARG A 45 -7.43 -1.40 -4.93
C ARG A 45 -7.25 -2.80 -4.35
N LYS A 46 -6.10 -3.10 -3.75
CA LYS A 46 -5.82 -4.38 -3.10
C LYS A 46 -6.73 -4.63 -1.89
N MET A 47 -7.02 -3.60 -1.09
CA MET A 47 -7.95 -3.71 0.03
C MET A 47 -9.37 -4.04 -0.42
N ILE A 48 -9.85 -3.40 -1.50
CA ILE A 48 -11.15 -3.70 -2.10
C ILE A 48 -11.19 -5.14 -2.59
N GLN A 49 -10.18 -5.56 -3.38
CA GLN A 49 -10.10 -6.93 -3.90
C GLN A 49 -10.05 -7.97 -2.77
N TYR A 50 -9.30 -7.70 -1.70
CA TYR A 50 -9.27 -8.57 -0.52
C TYR A 50 -10.65 -8.67 0.13
N ALA A 51 -11.35 -7.55 0.27
CA ALA A 51 -12.70 -7.53 0.83
C ALA A 51 -13.68 -8.33 -0.05
N GLU A 52 -13.71 -8.09 -1.36
CA GLU A 52 -14.56 -8.83 -2.31
C GLU A 52 -14.31 -10.35 -2.27
N ASN A 53 -13.05 -10.77 -2.15
CA ASN A 53 -12.69 -12.19 -2.10
C ASN A 53 -13.07 -12.87 -0.79
N ASN A 54 -13.07 -12.14 0.33
CA ASN A 54 -13.31 -12.68 1.67
C ASN A 54 -14.74 -12.39 2.18
N MET A 55 -15.59 -11.70 1.41
CA MET A 55 -17.01 -11.46 1.71
C MET A 55 -17.94 -12.52 1.08
N LYS A 56 -17.38 -13.61 0.54
CA LYS A 56 -18.14 -14.76 0.04
C LYS A 56 -18.54 -15.72 1.15
#